data_AF-A0A3E2CRX6-F1
#
_entry.id   AF-A0A3E2CRX6-F1
#
_cell.length_a   1.000
_cell.length_b   1.000
_cell.length_c   1.000
_cell.angle_alpha   90.00
_cell.angle_beta   90.00
_cell.angle_gamma   90.00
#
_symmetry.space_group_name_H-M   'P 1'
#
loop_
_entity.id
_entity.type
_entity.pdbx_description
1 polymer ?
#
loop_
_entity_poly.entity_id
_entity_poly.type
_entity_poly.pdbx_seq_one_letter_code
_entity_poly.pdbx_strand_id
1 'polypeptide(L)'
;MNEEPKLLKEPREGVPEVIDTLEAYKDYCSLLAAGSGPLAADAERASGFRYSHEDWLIQFKRKGAGIGLLDPIELTKLGADWNEFNKAVGDVPWIIHDSMQDLPGFFNIGLRPLALFDTEIAAKLLGRKRFGLSSVTEYYLGLTLAKEHSAADWSYRPLPRDWRNYAALDVELLIELEEVMRVELKKQGKLSWAEEEFKHLLSKGAQKKAPHPRPWLKISHISVLMHDRVGLVIAKALWQKRDALAREYDIAPTLLLSDAAIIEAGKRKPSNARAFRAIRSLNERVRMHTGSEQDKMFERYAPIQRKVKPSIWKNVIENAILRAKSGETAMDDVHPVLPNGAIQLNSRESRKTNVLKSTDTDESQGSNDCQDCHDLSDSQYLQDMQDSQSAPRSMKYWREHHPKRY
;
A
#
# COMPACT_ATOMS: atom_id res chain seq x y z
N MET A 1 -17.64 18.02 29.08
CA MET A 1 -18.25 16.74 28.63
C MET A 1 -17.68 15.68 29.54
N ASN A 2 -18.52 15.14 30.42
CA ASN A 2 -18.15 14.27 31.55
C ASN A 2 -18.91 12.92 31.45
N GLU A 3 -19.31 12.51 30.25
CA GLU A 3 -19.90 11.18 30.04
C GLU A 3 -18.77 10.20 29.68
N GLU A 4 -18.80 9.03 30.32
CA GLU A 4 -17.92 7.92 29.95
C GLU A 4 -18.24 7.46 28.51
N PRO A 5 -17.21 7.13 27.71
CA PRO A 5 -17.42 6.72 26.33
C PRO A 5 -18.20 5.40 26.29
N LYS A 6 -19.18 5.33 25.38
CA LYS A 6 -20.06 4.16 25.20
C LYS A 6 -19.50 3.27 24.08
N LEU A 7 -19.37 1.98 24.34
CA LEU A 7 -18.94 1.00 23.34
C LEU A 7 -20.06 0.79 22.30
N LEU A 8 -19.76 1.07 21.04
CA LEU A 8 -20.60 0.72 19.91
C LEU A 8 -20.20 -0.67 19.42
N LYS A 9 -21.03 -1.68 19.72
CA LYS A 9 -20.75 -3.08 19.41
C LYS A 9 -21.13 -3.48 17.99
N GLU A 10 -22.20 -2.90 17.45
CA GLU A 10 -22.73 -3.18 16.12
C GLU A 10 -23.30 -1.89 15.49
N PRO A 11 -23.39 -1.80 14.15
CA PRO A 11 -24.06 -0.68 13.48
C PRO A 11 -25.53 -0.58 13.88
N ARG A 12 -26.10 0.63 13.82
CA ARG A 12 -27.49 0.88 14.26
C ARG A 12 -28.53 0.11 13.45
N GLU A 13 -28.25 -0.16 12.19
CA GLU A 13 -29.11 -0.91 11.26
C GLU A 13 -28.79 -2.42 11.24
N GLY A 14 -27.90 -2.88 12.13
CA GLY A 14 -27.43 -4.27 12.18
C GLY A 14 -26.23 -4.52 11.26
N VAL A 15 -25.72 -5.75 11.29
CA VAL A 15 -24.56 -6.17 10.50
C VAL A 15 -25.00 -6.52 9.08
N PRO A 16 -24.60 -5.76 8.04
CA PRO A 16 -25.02 -6.01 6.67
C PRO A 16 -24.37 -7.28 6.09
N GLU A 17 -25.06 -7.91 5.14
CA GLU A 17 -24.48 -8.96 4.30
C GLU A 17 -23.59 -8.36 3.21
N VAL A 18 -22.72 -9.19 2.62
CA VAL A 18 -21.83 -8.76 1.54
C VAL A 18 -22.61 -8.68 0.23
N ILE A 19 -22.39 -7.60 -0.51
CA ILE A 19 -22.89 -7.37 -1.86
C ILE A 19 -21.85 -7.96 -2.82
N ASP A 20 -22.14 -9.16 -3.32
CA ASP A 20 -21.30 -9.93 -4.24
C ASP A 20 -22.04 -10.37 -5.51
N THR A 21 -23.23 -9.82 -5.77
CA THR A 21 -24.03 -10.07 -6.99
C THR A 21 -24.32 -8.77 -7.73
N LEU A 22 -24.52 -8.86 -9.05
CA LEU A 22 -24.85 -7.69 -9.88
C LEU A 22 -26.21 -7.06 -9.53
N GLU A 23 -27.19 -7.88 -9.14
CA GLU A 23 -28.52 -7.41 -8.74
C GLU A 23 -28.42 -6.58 -7.46
N ALA A 24 -27.80 -7.13 -6.40
CA ALA A 24 -27.60 -6.41 -5.16
C ALA A 24 -26.73 -5.15 -5.34
N TYR A 25 -25.74 -5.19 -6.24
CA TYR A 25 -24.93 -4.01 -6.59
C TYR A 25 -25.77 -2.88 -7.21
N LYS A 26 -26.65 -3.21 -8.16
CA LYS A 26 -27.54 -2.23 -8.81
C LYS A 26 -28.59 -1.68 -7.85
N ASP A 27 -29.13 -2.53 -6.99
CA ASP A 27 -30.06 -2.12 -5.93
C ASP A 27 -29.37 -1.14 -4.98
N TYR A 28 -28.14 -1.45 -4.55
CA TYR A 28 -27.37 -0.56 -3.69
C TYR A 28 -27.01 0.75 -4.38
N CYS A 29 -26.64 0.74 -5.67
CA CYS A 29 -26.47 1.98 -6.44
C CYS A 29 -27.75 2.82 -6.48
N SER A 30 -28.92 2.18 -6.62
CA SER A 30 -30.21 2.89 -6.60
C SER A 30 -30.50 3.51 -5.23
N LEU A 31 -30.19 2.80 -4.14
CA LEU A 31 -30.27 3.32 -2.78
C LEU A 31 -29.31 4.49 -2.55
N LEU A 32 -28.07 4.39 -3.04
CA LEU A 32 -27.10 5.48 -2.98
C LEU A 32 -27.61 6.72 -3.73
N ALA A 33 -28.18 6.56 -4.91
CA ALA A 33 -28.74 7.66 -5.70
C ALA A 33 -29.92 8.36 -5.01
N ALA A 34 -30.76 7.61 -4.28
CA ALA A 34 -31.85 8.14 -3.47
C ALA A 34 -31.39 8.73 -2.12
N GLY A 35 -30.17 8.38 -1.68
CA GLY A 35 -29.57 8.88 -0.46
C GLY A 35 -29.19 10.36 -0.53
N SER A 36 -28.92 10.95 0.63
CA SER A 36 -28.57 12.38 0.75
C SER A 36 -27.27 12.58 1.53
N GLY A 37 -26.66 13.75 1.34
CA GLY A 37 -25.43 14.11 2.03
C GLY A 37 -24.18 13.38 1.52
N PRO A 38 -23.08 13.45 2.28
CA PRO A 38 -21.79 12.86 1.92
C PRO A 38 -21.81 11.34 1.95
N LEU A 39 -20.79 10.72 1.35
CA LEU A 39 -20.58 9.27 1.33
C LEU A 39 -19.42 8.91 2.28
N ALA A 40 -19.69 8.17 3.34
CA ALA A 40 -18.63 7.53 4.12
C ALA A 40 -18.07 6.34 3.34
N ALA A 41 -16.74 6.19 3.33
CA ALA A 41 -16.06 5.14 2.58
C ALA A 41 -14.82 4.63 3.32
N ASP A 42 -14.56 3.33 3.18
CA ASP A 42 -13.36 2.65 3.68
C ASP A 42 -13.06 1.40 2.80
N ALA A 43 -11.90 0.77 2.99
CA ALA A 43 -11.52 -0.46 2.29
C ALA A 43 -10.63 -1.40 3.12
N GLU A 44 -10.77 -2.70 2.87
CA GLU A 44 -9.98 -3.73 3.53
C GLU A 44 -9.10 -4.50 2.56
N ARG A 45 -7.88 -4.83 3.00
CA ARG A 45 -6.86 -5.50 2.19
C ARG A 45 -6.29 -6.71 2.91
N ALA A 46 -5.92 -7.74 2.16
CA ALA A 46 -5.22 -8.91 2.70
C ALA A 46 -3.70 -8.68 2.86
N SER A 47 -3.33 -7.53 3.44
CA SER A 47 -1.93 -7.10 3.60
C SER A 47 -1.13 -8.10 4.43
N GLY A 48 0.03 -8.52 3.92
CA GLY A 48 0.87 -9.53 4.55
C GLY A 48 0.45 -10.98 4.25
N PHE A 49 -0.69 -11.19 3.60
CA PHE A 49 -1.15 -12.50 3.14
C PHE A 49 -1.07 -12.62 1.60
N ARG A 50 -1.57 -11.62 0.87
CA ARG A 50 -1.57 -11.55 -0.60
C ARG A 50 -0.42 -10.71 -1.16
N TYR A 51 -0.12 -10.90 -2.44
CA TYR A 51 0.83 -10.04 -3.15
C TYR A 51 0.12 -8.79 -3.66
N SER A 52 -1.11 -8.93 -4.17
CA SER A 52 -1.88 -7.81 -4.66
C SER A 52 -2.20 -6.83 -3.52
N HIS A 53 -2.20 -5.54 -3.87
CA HIS A 53 -2.70 -4.47 -3.00
C HIS A 53 -4.16 -4.15 -3.34
N GLU A 54 -4.88 -5.14 -3.86
CA GLU A 54 -6.30 -5.01 -4.18
C GLU A 54 -7.11 -4.94 -2.90
N ASP A 55 -8.18 -4.16 -2.96
CA ASP A 55 -9.19 -4.14 -1.91
C ASP A 55 -9.99 -5.45 -2.03
N TRP A 56 -10.15 -6.16 -0.91
CA TRP A 56 -10.94 -7.39 -0.82
C TRP A 56 -12.32 -7.14 -0.21
N LEU A 57 -12.56 -5.95 0.33
CA LEU A 57 -13.88 -5.45 0.75
C LEU A 57 -13.84 -3.93 0.65
N ILE A 58 -14.93 -3.32 0.20
CA ILE A 58 -15.10 -1.87 0.20
C ILE A 58 -16.39 -1.55 0.93
N GLN A 59 -16.33 -0.61 1.87
CA GLN A 59 -17.48 -0.23 2.67
C GLN A 59 -17.97 1.15 2.30
N PHE A 60 -19.29 1.31 2.26
CA PHE A 60 -19.92 2.60 2.05
C PHE A 60 -21.07 2.81 3.01
N LYS A 61 -21.28 4.06 3.41
CA LYS A 61 -22.51 4.48 4.08
C LYS A 61 -22.97 5.83 3.56
N ARG A 62 -24.26 5.93 3.24
CA ARG A 62 -24.92 7.20 2.89
C ARG A 62 -26.27 7.29 3.60
N LYS A 63 -26.65 8.49 4.05
CA LYS A 63 -27.93 8.69 4.73
C LYS A 63 -29.09 8.32 3.81
N GLY A 64 -29.89 7.35 4.24
CA GLY A 64 -31.03 6.80 3.48
C GLY A 64 -30.70 5.55 2.65
N ALA A 65 -29.42 5.22 2.47
CA ALA A 65 -28.99 4.02 1.74
C ALA A 65 -28.51 2.87 2.65
N GLY A 66 -28.22 3.18 3.92
CA GLY A 66 -27.62 2.22 4.85
C GLY A 66 -26.15 1.94 4.53
N ILE A 67 -25.60 0.90 5.16
CA ILE A 67 -24.23 0.42 4.93
C ILE A 67 -24.23 -0.65 3.84
N GLY A 68 -23.34 -0.51 2.87
CA GLY A 68 -23.03 -1.54 1.87
C GLY A 68 -21.62 -2.07 2.06
N LEU A 69 -21.47 -3.39 2.11
CA LEU A 69 -20.18 -4.08 2.11
C LEU A 69 -19.99 -4.76 0.75
N LEU A 70 -19.21 -4.17 -0.15
CA LEU A 70 -19.09 -4.64 -1.52
C LEU A 70 -17.86 -5.54 -1.66
N ASP A 71 -17.99 -6.69 -2.32
CA ASP A 71 -16.87 -7.53 -2.73
C ASP A 71 -16.36 -7.06 -4.11
N PRO A 72 -15.31 -6.24 -4.19
CA PRO A 72 -14.86 -5.70 -5.47
C PRO A 72 -14.28 -6.77 -6.40
N ILE A 73 -13.76 -7.87 -5.85
CA ILE A 73 -13.15 -8.95 -6.65
C ILE A 73 -14.24 -9.72 -7.38
N GLU A 74 -15.27 -10.17 -6.67
CA GLU A 74 -16.37 -10.91 -7.29
C GLU A 74 -17.22 -10.01 -8.21
N LEU A 75 -17.52 -8.78 -7.79
CA LEU A 75 -18.27 -7.83 -8.63
C LEU A 75 -17.55 -7.50 -9.93
N THR A 76 -16.22 -7.30 -9.89
CA THR A 76 -15.42 -7.07 -11.10
C THR A 76 -15.44 -8.30 -12.02
N LYS A 77 -15.34 -9.51 -11.44
CA LYS A 77 -15.44 -10.77 -12.19
C LYS A 77 -16.81 -10.96 -12.85
N LEU A 78 -17.87 -10.52 -12.19
CA LEU A 78 -19.23 -10.52 -12.75
C LEU A 78 -19.47 -9.39 -13.77
N GLY A 79 -18.54 -8.44 -13.91
CA GLY A 79 -18.64 -7.34 -14.87
C GLY A 79 -19.45 -6.14 -14.37
N ALA A 80 -19.44 -5.87 -13.07
CA ALA A 80 -20.04 -4.66 -12.51
C ALA A 80 -19.37 -3.39 -13.10
N ASP A 81 -20.16 -2.42 -13.56
CA ASP A 81 -19.66 -1.14 -14.03
C ASP A 81 -19.61 -0.15 -12.87
N TRP A 82 -18.41 0.13 -12.35
CA TRP A 82 -18.18 1.12 -11.28
C TRP A 82 -18.54 2.56 -11.68
N ASN A 83 -18.78 2.84 -12.97
CA ASN A 83 -19.37 4.13 -13.36
C ASN A 83 -20.84 4.26 -12.96
N GLU A 84 -21.58 3.16 -12.80
CA GLU A 84 -22.94 3.20 -12.22
C GLU A 84 -22.88 3.72 -10.78
N PHE A 85 -21.92 3.23 -10.00
CA PHE A 85 -21.65 3.72 -8.65
C PHE A 85 -21.27 5.21 -8.65
N ASN A 86 -20.33 5.62 -9.52
CA ASN A 86 -19.94 7.03 -9.62
C ASN A 86 -21.12 7.95 -9.95
N LYS A 87 -22.02 7.54 -10.85
CA LYS A 87 -23.23 8.29 -11.20
C LYS A 87 -24.23 8.37 -10.05
N ALA A 88 -24.41 7.27 -9.30
CA ALA A 88 -25.30 7.22 -8.15
C ALA A 88 -24.84 8.15 -7.01
N VAL A 89 -23.53 8.21 -6.78
CA VAL A 89 -22.96 9.07 -5.74
C VAL A 89 -22.97 10.54 -6.17
N GLY A 90 -22.58 10.83 -7.41
CA GLY A 90 -22.48 12.18 -7.94
C GLY A 90 -21.25 12.93 -7.44
N ASP A 91 -21.40 14.22 -7.16
CA ASP A 91 -20.33 15.15 -6.76
C ASP A 91 -20.23 15.37 -5.24
N VAL A 92 -20.94 14.56 -4.45
CA VAL A 92 -20.89 14.68 -2.99
C VAL A 92 -19.51 14.31 -2.44
N PRO A 93 -19.07 14.92 -1.33
CA PRO A 93 -17.79 14.60 -0.73
C PRO A 93 -17.78 13.19 -0.14
N TRP A 94 -16.66 12.52 -0.33
CA TRP A 94 -16.35 11.24 0.30
C TRP A 94 -15.66 11.50 1.64
N ILE A 95 -16.09 10.81 2.68
CA ILE A 95 -15.51 10.89 4.02
C ILE A 95 -14.70 9.62 4.23
N ILE A 96 -13.40 9.79 4.40
CA ILE A 96 -12.45 8.67 4.57
C ILE A 96 -11.55 9.00 5.76
N HIS A 97 -11.06 7.99 6.47
CA HIS A 97 -10.05 8.13 7.49
C HIS A 97 -8.69 7.67 6.95
N ASP A 98 -7.64 8.50 7.02
CA ASP A 98 -6.34 8.19 6.38
C ASP A 98 -6.47 7.83 4.88
N SER A 99 -7.08 8.73 4.11
CA SER A 99 -7.53 8.48 2.73
C SER A 99 -6.45 8.02 1.74
N MET A 100 -5.16 8.22 2.06
CA MET A 100 -4.06 7.78 1.21
C MET A 100 -3.86 6.26 1.21
N GLN A 101 -4.46 5.54 2.17
CA GLN A 101 -4.54 4.08 2.14
C GLN A 101 -5.51 3.62 1.06
N ASP A 102 -6.66 4.30 0.91
CA ASP A 102 -7.80 3.78 0.12
C ASP A 102 -7.99 4.37 -1.25
N LEU A 103 -7.69 5.67 -1.40
CA LEU A 103 -7.85 6.34 -2.69
C LEU A 103 -7.16 5.61 -3.85
N PRO A 104 -5.92 5.11 -3.75
CA PRO A 104 -5.30 4.37 -4.84
C PRO A 104 -6.09 3.12 -5.26
N GLY A 105 -6.62 2.36 -4.29
CA GLY A 105 -7.46 1.18 -4.52
C GLY A 105 -8.76 1.54 -5.24
N PHE A 106 -9.45 2.57 -4.73
CA PHE A 106 -10.66 3.13 -5.36
C PHE A 106 -10.41 3.56 -6.81
N PHE A 107 -9.35 4.32 -7.07
CA PHE A 107 -9.03 4.74 -8.43
C PHE A 107 -8.69 3.57 -9.35
N ASN A 108 -8.02 2.53 -8.86
CA ASN A 108 -7.66 1.34 -9.63
C ASN A 108 -8.89 0.58 -10.15
N ILE A 109 -9.95 0.45 -9.34
CA ILE A 109 -11.17 -0.27 -9.73
C ILE A 109 -12.15 0.59 -10.53
N GLY A 110 -11.90 1.89 -10.67
CA GLY A 110 -12.74 2.78 -11.46
C GLY A 110 -13.61 3.76 -10.66
N LEU A 111 -13.54 3.75 -9.33
CA LEU A 111 -14.19 4.76 -8.50
C LEU A 111 -13.53 6.12 -8.68
N ARG A 112 -14.35 7.19 -8.65
CA ARG A 112 -13.91 8.56 -8.95
C ARG A 112 -14.48 9.56 -7.93
N PRO A 113 -13.97 9.57 -6.69
CA PRO A 113 -14.31 10.64 -5.74
C PRO A 113 -13.95 12.01 -6.32
N LEU A 114 -14.88 12.97 -6.27
CA LEU A 114 -14.69 14.35 -6.77
C LEU A 114 -14.37 15.35 -5.66
N ALA A 115 -14.75 15.03 -4.43
CA ALA A 115 -14.45 15.81 -3.24
C ALA A 115 -14.15 14.86 -2.07
N LEU A 116 -13.35 15.34 -1.12
CA LEU A 116 -12.86 14.56 0.01
C LEU A 116 -13.02 15.34 1.32
N PHE A 117 -13.35 14.63 2.39
CA PHE A 117 -13.15 15.04 3.77
C PHE A 117 -12.35 13.95 4.48
N ASP A 118 -11.07 14.21 4.76
CA ASP A 118 -10.21 13.27 5.47
C ASP A 118 -10.27 13.53 6.99
N THR A 119 -10.86 12.60 7.73
CA THR A 119 -11.05 12.75 9.18
C THR A 119 -9.75 12.66 9.97
N GLU A 120 -8.71 11.96 9.48
CA GLU A 120 -7.40 11.94 10.14
C GLU A 120 -6.70 13.29 10.00
N ILE A 121 -6.66 13.84 8.78
CA ILE A 121 -6.08 15.17 8.54
C ILE A 121 -6.83 16.24 9.31
N ALA A 122 -8.16 16.20 9.32
CA ALA A 122 -8.96 17.10 10.13
C ALA A 122 -8.58 17.01 11.61
N ALA A 123 -8.37 15.80 12.15
CA ALA A 123 -7.97 15.60 13.54
C ALA A 123 -6.57 16.19 13.81
N LYS A 124 -5.62 15.99 12.91
CA LYS A 124 -4.27 16.57 13.00
C LYS A 124 -4.30 18.10 12.97
N LEU A 125 -5.07 18.71 12.07
CA LEU A 125 -5.27 20.17 12.00
C LEU A 125 -5.92 20.75 13.27
N LEU A 126 -6.84 20.00 13.87
CA LEU A 126 -7.48 20.31 15.16
C LEU A 126 -6.59 20.01 16.38
N GLY A 127 -5.31 19.68 16.16
CA GLY A 127 -4.30 19.49 17.19
C GLY A 127 -4.48 18.22 18.02
N ARG A 128 -5.15 17.19 17.48
CA ARG A 128 -5.29 15.90 18.18
C ARG A 128 -3.95 15.16 18.18
N LYS A 129 -3.53 14.69 19.35
CA LYS A 129 -2.31 13.87 19.51
C LYS A 129 -2.52 12.42 19.09
N ARG A 130 -3.72 11.89 19.36
CA ARG A 130 -4.17 10.58 18.90
C ARG A 130 -5.20 10.81 17.81
N PHE A 131 -4.93 10.31 16.61
CA PHE A 131 -5.71 10.63 15.41
C PHE A 131 -6.23 9.40 14.67
N GLY A 132 -6.00 8.18 15.18
CA GLY A 132 -6.63 6.98 14.61
C GLY A 132 -8.14 6.95 14.89
N LEU A 133 -8.90 6.32 13.99
CA LEU A 133 -10.36 6.38 13.92
C LEU A 133 -11.05 6.21 15.28
N SER A 134 -10.78 5.13 16.01
CA SER A 134 -11.43 4.89 17.32
C SER A 134 -11.13 5.98 18.36
N SER A 135 -9.95 6.61 18.32
CA SER A 135 -9.64 7.72 19.23
C SER A 135 -10.36 9.00 18.83
N VAL A 136 -10.61 9.18 17.53
CA VAL A 136 -11.28 10.37 17.00
C VAL A 136 -12.79 10.27 17.24
N THR A 137 -13.40 9.11 17.00
CA THR A 137 -14.81 8.86 17.31
C THR A 137 -15.09 8.94 18.80
N GLU A 138 -14.22 8.39 19.66
CA GLU A 138 -14.35 8.49 21.11
C GLU A 138 -14.32 9.96 21.58
N TYR A 139 -13.39 10.74 21.04
CA TYR A 139 -13.24 12.14 21.43
C TYR A 139 -14.41 13.02 21.00
N TYR A 140 -14.86 12.89 19.75
CA TYR A 140 -15.88 13.79 19.18
C TYR A 140 -17.31 13.32 19.44
N LEU A 141 -17.55 12.01 19.51
CA LEU A 141 -18.89 11.43 19.59
C LEU A 141 -19.13 10.71 20.92
N GLY A 142 -18.10 10.52 21.76
CA GLY A 142 -18.22 9.73 22.98
C GLY A 142 -18.47 8.24 22.71
N LEU A 143 -18.08 7.75 21.52
CA LEU A 143 -18.31 6.37 21.09
C LEU A 143 -16.99 5.65 20.81
N THR A 144 -16.75 4.54 21.49
CA THR A 144 -15.60 3.67 21.23
C THR A 144 -16.03 2.55 20.28
N LEU A 145 -15.27 2.32 19.22
CA LEU A 145 -15.47 1.19 18.30
C LEU A 145 -14.75 -0.05 18.83
N ALA A 146 -15.36 -1.23 18.70
CA ALA A 146 -14.70 -2.49 19.03
C ALA A 146 -13.52 -2.73 18.07
N LYS A 147 -12.30 -2.80 18.59
CA LYS A 147 -11.08 -3.02 17.78
C LYS A 147 -10.75 -4.50 17.67
N GLU A 148 -11.25 -5.16 16.63
CA GLU A 148 -10.89 -6.54 16.33
C GLU A 148 -10.76 -6.73 14.82
N HIS A 149 -9.84 -7.58 14.35
CA HIS A 149 -9.70 -7.98 12.93
C HIS A 149 -9.02 -7.04 11.93
N SER A 150 -8.44 -5.91 12.34
CA SER A 150 -7.70 -4.99 11.44
C SER A 150 -6.51 -5.62 10.68
N ALA A 151 -6.02 -6.78 11.13
CA ALA A 151 -4.92 -7.52 10.51
C ALA A 151 -5.36 -8.92 10.06
N ALA A 152 -6.63 -9.08 9.68
CA ALA A 152 -7.18 -10.32 9.14
C ALA A 152 -6.78 -10.56 7.67
N ASP A 153 -6.83 -11.82 7.23
CA ASP A 153 -6.77 -12.16 5.80
C ASP A 153 -8.12 -11.88 5.15
N TRP A 154 -8.38 -10.63 4.76
CA TRP A 154 -9.62 -10.19 4.12
C TRP A 154 -9.94 -10.87 2.79
N SER A 155 -9.03 -11.71 2.25
CA SER A 155 -9.32 -12.59 1.12
C SER A 155 -10.09 -13.88 1.50
N TYR A 156 -10.52 -14.00 2.75
CA TYR A 156 -11.33 -15.12 3.22
C TYR A 156 -12.76 -15.03 2.68
N ARG A 157 -13.33 -16.17 2.28
CA ARG A 157 -14.72 -16.28 1.80
C ARG A 157 -15.37 -17.58 2.30
N PRO A 158 -16.65 -17.56 2.73
CA PRO A 158 -17.46 -16.35 2.99
C PRO A 158 -16.88 -15.53 4.15
N LEU A 159 -17.14 -14.22 4.18
CA LEU A 159 -16.66 -13.35 5.26
C LEU A 159 -17.41 -13.63 6.57
N PRO A 160 -16.71 -13.91 7.69
CA PRO A 160 -17.35 -14.11 8.99
C PRO A 160 -18.17 -12.88 9.43
N ARG A 161 -19.24 -13.12 10.20
CA ARG A 161 -20.12 -12.04 10.71
C ARG A 161 -19.34 -10.98 11.50
N ASP A 162 -18.39 -11.39 12.33
CA ASP A 162 -17.62 -10.45 13.17
C ASP A 162 -16.72 -9.53 12.33
N TRP A 163 -16.23 -10.01 11.17
CA TRP A 163 -15.43 -9.20 10.24
C TRP A 163 -16.32 -8.23 9.47
N ARG A 164 -17.51 -8.67 9.05
CA ARG A 164 -18.52 -7.77 8.46
C ARG A 164 -18.93 -6.68 9.45
N ASN A 165 -19.09 -7.03 10.72
CA ASN A 165 -19.40 -6.09 11.79
C ASN A 165 -18.31 -5.04 11.96
N TYR A 166 -17.04 -5.48 12.04
CA TYR A 166 -15.89 -4.57 12.11
C TYR A 166 -15.87 -3.60 10.92
N ALA A 167 -15.90 -4.13 9.69
CA ALA A 167 -15.88 -3.32 8.47
C ALA A 167 -17.06 -2.33 8.41
N ALA A 168 -18.25 -2.75 8.84
CA ALA A 168 -19.42 -1.89 8.88
C ALA A 168 -19.28 -0.75 9.91
N LEU A 169 -18.64 -1.00 11.05
CA LEU A 169 -18.39 -0.01 12.10
C LEU A 169 -17.42 1.10 11.66
N ASP A 170 -16.46 0.79 10.77
CA ASP A 170 -15.48 1.78 10.33
C ASP A 170 -16.09 2.91 9.46
N VAL A 171 -17.24 2.65 8.81
CA VAL A 171 -18.02 3.68 8.09
C VAL A 171 -19.25 4.18 8.86
N GLU A 172 -19.65 3.51 9.95
CA GLU A 172 -20.90 3.78 10.68
C GLU A 172 -20.99 5.21 11.21
N LEU A 173 -19.88 5.79 11.66
CA LEU A 173 -19.86 7.08 12.35
C LEU A 173 -19.20 8.22 11.56
N LEU A 174 -18.72 7.96 10.35
CA LEU A 174 -17.92 8.95 9.59
C LEU A 174 -18.74 10.18 9.20
N ILE A 175 -20.03 10.03 8.91
CA ILE A 175 -20.91 11.15 8.55
C ILE A 175 -21.07 12.11 9.75
N GLU A 176 -21.45 11.59 10.91
CA GLU A 176 -21.58 12.39 12.13
C GLU A 176 -20.24 12.99 12.57
N LEU A 177 -19.14 12.26 12.34
CA LEU A 177 -17.80 12.73 12.64
C LEU A 177 -17.41 13.91 11.74
N GLU A 178 -17.72 13.86 10.45
CA GLU A 178 -17.50 14.98 9.52
C GLU A 178 -18.27 16.22 9.96
N GLU A 179 -19.53 16.08 10.35
CA GLU A 179 -20.39 17.21 10.76
C GLU A 179 -19.76 17.97 11.94
N VAL A 180 -19.36 17.27 13.00
CA VAL A 180 -18.79 17.88 14.21
C VAL A 180 -17.39 18.45 13.95
N MET A 181 -16.55 17.74 13.18
CA MET A 181 -15.20 18.20 12.87
C MET A 181 -15.21 19.41 11.94
N ARG A 182 -16.13 19.48 10.98
CA ARG A 182 -16.29 20.64 10.10
C ARG A 182 -16.68 21.90 10.89
N VAL A 183 -17.56 21.78 11.88
CA VAL A 183 -17.93 22.90 12.77
C VAL A 183 -16.72 23.39 13.56
N GLU A 184 -15.94 22.48 14.14
CA GLU A 184 -14.76 22.85 14.91
C GLU A 184 -13.64 23.44 14.03
N LEU A 185 -13.43 22.91 12.81
CA LEU A 185 -12.50 23.47 11.83
C LEU A 185 -12.88 24.91 11.46
N LYS A 186 -14.18 25.19 11.27
CA LYS A 186 -14.68 26.55 11.02
C LYS A 186 -14.42 27.46 12.23
N LYS A 187 -14.74 26.99 13.43
CA LYS A 187 -14.55 27.75 14.68
C LYS A 187 -13.09 28.11 14.93
N GLN A 188 -12.15 27.21 14.60
CA GLN A 188 -10.71 27.47 14.69
C GLN A 188 -10.13 28.21 13.47
N GLY A 189 -10.94 28.56 12.46
CA GLY A 189 -10.47 29.25 11.26
C GLY A 189 -9.58 28.39 10.34
N LYS A 190 -9.62 27.06 10.49
CA LYS A 190 -8.77 26.08 9.81
C LYS A 190 -9.47 25.32 8.67
N LEU A 191 -10.75 25.61 8.41
CA LEU A 191 -11.49 24.91 7.35
C LEU A 191 -10.82 25.03 5.98
N SER A 192 -10.36 26.22 5.59
CA SER A 192 -9.70 26.39 4.28
C SER A 192 -8.38 25.60 4.19
N TRP A 193 -7.67 25.43 5.30
CA TRP A 193 -6.45 24.63 5.37
C TRP A 193 -6.78 23.15 5.16
N ALA A 194 -7.87 22.68 5.76
CA ALA A 194 -8.36 21.32 5.57
C ALA A 194 -8.77 21.08 4.11
N GLU A 195 -9.50 22.01 3.49
CA GLU A 195 -9.92 21.92 2.08
C GLU A 195 -8.72 21.86 1.10
N GLU A 196 -7.65 22.61 1.37
CA GLU A 196 -6.40 22.54 0.60
C GLU A 196 -5.73 21.16 0.73
N GLU A 197 -5.66 20.60 1.94
CA GLU A 197 -5.10 19.27 2.17
C GLU A 197 -5.96 18.19 1.50
N PHE A 198 -7.29 18.26 1.62
CA PHE A 198 -8.19 17.28 1.00
C PHE A 198 -8.07 17.26 -0.52
N LYS A 199 -7.97 18.43 -1.17
CA LYS A 199 -7.71 18.53 -2.62
C LYS A 199 -6.36 17.92 -2.99
N HIS A 200 -5.34 18.18 -2.18
CA HIS A 200 -4.00 17.62 -2.41
C HIS A 200 -4.01 16.09 -2.29
N LEU A 201 -4.62 15.54 -1.24
CA LEU A 201 -4.72 14.09 -1.04
C LEU A 201 -5.51 13.41 -2.15
N LEU A 202 -6.64 14.01 -2.58
CA LEU A 202 -7.42 13.48 -3.69
C LEU A 202 -6.61 13.42 -4.98
N SER A 203 -5.88 14.50 -5.30
CA SER A 203 -4.99 14.54 -6.48
C SER A 203 -3.84 13.52 -6.38
N LYS A 204 -3.23 13.40 -5.20
CA LYS A 204 -2.12 12.46 -4.96
C LYS A 204 -2.58 11.00 -5.00
N GLY A 205 -3.75 10.70 -4.43
CA GLY A 205 -4.36 9.36 -4.43
C GLY A 205 -4.71 8.87 -5.84
N ALA A 206 -5.03 9.78 -6.76
CA ALA A 206 -5.26 9.47 -8.17
C ALA A 206 -3.99 9.13 -8.96
N GLN A 207 -2.81 9.46 -8.43
CA GLN A 207 -1.54 9.21 -9.10
C GLN A 207 -1.01 7.80 -8.79
N LYS A 208 -0.51 7.12 -9.82
CA LYS A 208 0.22 5.86 -9.62
C LYS A 208 1.57 6.16 -8.96
N LYS A 209 1.83 5.56 -7.80
CA LYS A 209 3.14 5.65 -7.14
C LYS A 209 4.19 4.96 -8.03
N ALA A 210 5.24 5.68 -8.39
CA ALA A 210 6.37 5.09 -9.09
C ALA A 210 7.05 4.04 -8.18
N PRO A 211 7.39 2.85 -8.69
CA PRO A 211 8.11 1.86 -7.91
C PRO A 211 9.49 2.43 -7.53
N HIS A 212 9.96 2.07 -6.32
CA HIS A 212 11.32 2.42 -5.90
C HIS A 212 12.32 1.88 -6.94
N PRO A 213 13.35 2.64 -7.36
CA PRO A 213 14.28 2.21 -8.41
C PRO A 213 15.04 0.92 -8.04
N ARG A 214 15.23 0.67 -6.74
CA ARG A 214 15.90 -0.52 -6.21
C ARG A 214 15.06 -1.13 -5.08
N PRO A 215 13.95 -1.82 -5.38
CA PRO A 215 13.03 -2.30 -4.35
C PRO A 215 13.65 -3.42 -3.49
N TRP A 216 14.61 -4.16 -4.04
CA TRP A 216 15.38 -5.19 -3.33
C TRP A 216 16.25 -4.65 -2.18
N LEU A 217 16.55 -3.34 -2.15
CA LEU A 217 17.26 -2.73 -1.01
C LEU A 217 16.38 -2.61 0.24
N LYS A 218 15.07 -2.87 0.13
CA LYS A 218 14.16 -2.90 1.29
C LYS A 218 14.17 -4.24 2.05
N ILE A 219 15.02 -5.21 1.65
CA ILE A 219 15.22 -6.44 2.42
C ILE A 219 15.70 -6.07 3.83
N SER A 220 15.03 -6.59 4.84
CA SER A 220 15.39 -6.36 6.23
C SER A 220 16.83 -6.82 6.50
N HIS A 221 17.64 -5.97 7.15
CA HIS A 221 19.05 -6.22 7.46
C HIS A 221 19.99 -6.39 6.25
N ILE A 222 19.62 -5.85 5.07
CA ILE A 222 20.49 -5.85 3.88
C ILE A 222 21.83 -5.15 4.10
N SER A 223 21.89 -4.20 5.05
CA SER A 223 23.10 -3.44 5.39
C SER A 223 24.30 -4.33 5.71
N VAL A 224 24.07 -5.53 6.26
CA VAL A 224 25.13 -6.49 6.60
C VAL A 224 25.84 -7.04 5.35
N LEU A 225 25.22 -6.97 4.18
CA LEU A 225 25.80 -7.41 2.91
C LEU A 225 26.40 -6.25 2.10
N MET A 226 26.34 -5.00 2.55
CA MET A 226 26.74 -3.84 1.72
C MET A 226 28.18 -3.90 1.19
N HIS A 227 29.09 -4.48 1.97
CA HIS A 227 30.50 -4.64 1.62
C HIS A 227 30.81 -5.99 0.96
N ASP A 228 29.79 -6.82 0.74
CA ASP A 228 29.89 -8.17 0.20
C ASP A 228 29.23 -8.24 -1.18
N ARG A 229 30.02 -7.97 -2.23
CA ARG A 229 29.52 -7.90 -3.61
C ARG A 229 28.77 -9.17 -4.03
N VAL A 230 29.32 -10.34 -3.74
CA VAL A 230 28.68 -11.63 -4.09
C VAL A 230 27.40 -11.82 -3.27
N GLY A 231 27.43 -11.47 -1.98
CA GLY A 231 26.27 -11.50 -1.11
C GLY A 231 25.11 -10.64 -1.64
N LEU A 232 25.39 -9.43 -2.13
CA LEU A 232 24.37 -8.56 -2.73
C LEU A 232 23.79 -9.11 -4.02
N VAL A 233 24.62 -9.69 -4.90
CA VAL A 233 24.13 -10.32 -6.14
C VAL A 233 23.19 -11.48 -5.82
N ILE A 234 23.53 -12.30 -4.82
CA ILE A 234 22.65 -13.38 -4.32
C ILE A 234 21.35 -12.79 -3.75
N ALA A 235 21.43 -11.79 -2.88
CA ALA A 235 20.27 -11.20 -2.23
C ALA A 235 19.28 -10.59 -3.25
N LYS A 236 19.81 -9.83 -4.22
CA LYS A 236 19.04 -9.25 -5.31
C LYS A 236 18.38 -10.33 -6.18
N ALA A 237 19.12 -11.36 -6.58
CA ALA A 237 18.58 -12.44 -7.42
C ALA A 237 17.47 -13.24 -6.70
N LEU A 238 17.67 -13.53 -5.42
CA LEU A 238 16.65 -14.20 -4.59
C LEU A 238 15.41 -13.32 -4.43
N TRP A 239 15.58 -12.03 -4.16
CA TRP A 239 14.48 -11.09 -4.06
C TRP A 239 13.68 -11.01 -5.36
N GLN A 240 14.34 -10.89 -6.51
CA GLN A 240 13.69 -10.85 -7.82
C GLN A 240 12.90 -12.13 -8.11
N LYS A 241 13.48 -13.30 -7.82
CA LYS A 241 12.76 -14.57 -8.02
C LYS A 241 11.60 -14.73 -7.05
N ARG A 242 11.77 -14.32 -5.79
CA ARG A 242 10.71 -14.33 -4.77
C ARG A 242 9.55 -13.44 -5.17
N ASP A 243 9.84 -12.21 -5.60
CA ASP A 243 8.85 -11.24 -6.07
C ASP A 243 8.08 -11.75 -7.29
N ALA A 244 8.77 -12.34 -8.28
CA ALA A 244 8.12 -12.92 -9.45
C ALA A 244 7.15 -14.06 -9.09
N LEU A 245 7.56 -14.98 -8.21
CA LEU A 245 6.71 -16.09 -7.75
C LEU A 245 5.57 -15.60 -6.86
N ALA A 246 5.82 -14.60 -6.02
CA ALA A 246 4.81 -13.99 -5.16
C ALA A 246 3.69 -13.37 -5.99
N ARG A 247 4.05 -12.66 -7.06
CA ARG A 247 3.11 -12.11 -8.05
C ARG A 247 2.34 -13.20 -8.80
N GLU A 248 3.03 -14.26 -9.25
CA GLU A 248 2.42 -15.38 -9.99
C GLU A 248 1.36 -16.10 -9.16
N TYR A 249 1.63 -16.35 -7.87
CA TYR A 249 0.73 -17.10 -7.00
C TYR A 249 -0.17 -16.24 -6.11
N ASP A 250 -0.11 -14.92 -6.26
CA ASP A 250 -0.76 -13.93 -5.39
C ASP A 250 -0.62 -14.25 -3.89
N ILE A 251 0.63 -14.25 -3.42
CA ILE A 251 0.99 -14.53 -2.02
C ILE A 251 2.05 -13.53 -1.56
N ALA A 252 1.95 -13.06 -0.31
CA ALA A 252 2.93 -12.13 0.23
C ALA A 252 4.36 -12.68 0.09
N PRO A 253 5.33 -11.90 -0.44
CA PRO A 253 6.67 -12.40 -0.77
C PRO A 253 7.38 -13.09 0.39
N THR A 254 7.26 -12.53 1.60
CA THR A 254 7.90 -13.05 2.82
C THR A 254 7.36 -14.42 3.25
N LEU A 255 6.16 -14.82 2.80
CA LEU A 255 5.62 -16.17 3.01
C LEU A 255 6.25 -17.20 2.08
N LEU A 256 6.86 -16.81 0.95
CA LEU A 256 7.59 -17.75 0.08
C LEU A 256 9.03 -17.95 0.54
N LEU A 257 9.69 -16.86 0.92
CA LEU A 257 11.07 -16.87 1.39
C LEU A 257 11.31 -15.66 2.30
N SER A 258 11.69 -15.91 3.56
CA SER A 258 11.88 -14.82 4.52
C SER A 258 13.12 -13.97 4.19
N ASP A 259 13.09 -12.69 4.58
CA ASP A 259 14.26 -11.81 4.43
C ASP A 259 15.49 -12.39 5.16
N ALA A 260 15.29 -12.97 6.34
CA ALA A 260 16.37 -13.62 7.10
C ALA A 260 17.04 -14.77 6.31
N ALA A 261 16.26 -15.57 5.57
CA ALA A 261 16.80 -16.64 4.73
C ALA A 261 17.59 -16.08 3.53
N ILE A 262 17.15 -14.96 2.94
CA ILE A 262 17.89 -14.25 1.89
C ILE A 262 19.24 -13.75 2.42
N ILE A 263 19.25 -13.10 3.59
CA ILE A 263 20.48 -12.61 4.22
C ILE A 263 21.42 -13.78 4.57
N GLU A 264 20.90 -14.87 5.12
CA GLU A 264 21.70 -16.06 5.43
C GLU A 264 22.33 -16.68 4.18
N ALA A 265 21.58 -16.76 3.07
CA ALA A 265 22.10 -17.21 1.78
C ALA A 265 23.23 -16.31 1.27
N GLY A 266 23.07 -14.99 1.35
CA GLY A 266 24.08 -14.01 0.95
C GLY A 266 25.37 -14.12 1.80
N LYS A 267 25.24 -14.33 3.12
CA LYS A 267 26.39 -14.54 4.01
C LYS A 267 27.12 -15.84 3.71
N ARG A 268 26.39 -16.96 3.65
CA ARG A 268 26.99 -18.31 3.54
C ARG A 268 27.41 -18.70 2.13
N LYS A 269 26.80 -18.12 1.09
CA LYS A 269 27.10 -18.34 -0.35
C LYS A 269 27.18 -19.84 -0.71
N PRO A 270 26.12 -20.62 -0.49
CA PRO A 270 26.16 -22.07 -0.70
C PRO A 270 26.40 -22.40 -2.18
N SER A 271 27.63 -22.83 -2.50
CA SER A 271 28.08 -23.07 -3.88
C SER A 271 27.82 -24.49 -4.40
N ASN A 272 27.19 -25.35 -3.59
CA ASN A 272 26.85 -26.72 -3.95
C ASN A 272 25.66 -27.25 -3.14
N ALA A 273 25.13 -28.40 -3.55
CA ALA A 273 23.94 -29.00 -2.92
C ALA A 273 24.11 -29.34 -1.43
N ARG A 274 25.31 -29.75 -0.99
CA ARG A 274 25.56 -30.04 0.43
C ARG A 274 25.50 -28.76 1.27
N ALA A 275 26.19 -27.71 0.82
CA ALA A 275 26.17 -26.41 1.49
C ALA A 275 24.76 -25.81 1.52
N PHE A 276 24.00 -25.93 0.43
CA PHE A 276 22.61 -25.46 0.38
C PHE A 276 21.70 -26.19 1.39
N ARG A 277 21.77 -27.53 1.46
CA ARG A 277 20.99 -28.31 2.42
C ARG A 277 21.31 -28.01 3.89
N ALA A 278 22.52 -27.54 4.18
CA ALA A 278 22.92 -27.15 5.53
C ALA A 278 22.24 -25.83 6.00
N ILE A 279 21.62 -25.08 5.09
CA ILE A 279 20.87 -23.85 5.40
C ILE A 279 19.39 -24.21 5.55
N ARG A 280 18.99 -24.55 6.77
CA ARG A 280 17.63 -25.01 7.08
C ARG A 280 16.54 -24.03 6.62
N SER A 281 16.77 -22.73 6.79
CA SER A 281 15.84 -21.65 6.42
C SER A 281 15.50 -21.57 4.92
N LEU A 282 16.37 -22.10 4.04
CA LEU A 282 16.14 -22.18 2.59
C LEU A 282 15.42 -23.46 2.15
N ASN A 283 15.38 -24.47 3.02
CA ASN A 283 14.87 -25.81 2.71
C ASN A 283 13.53 -26.10 3.39
N GLU A 284 13.12 -25.26 4.35
CA GLU A 284 11.84 -25.39 5.05
C GLU A 284 10.82 -24.36 4.55
N ARG A 285 9.54 -24.72 4.71
CA ARG A 285 8.43 -23.81 4.48
C ARG A 285 8.46 -22.70 5.52
N VAL A 286 8.21 -21.46 5.10
CA VAL A 286 8.04 -20.33 6.03
C VAL A 286 6.76 -20.56 6.85
N ARG A 287 6.89 -20.50 8.18
CA ARG A 287 5.78 -20.53 9.12
C ARG A 287 5.78 -19.24 9.94
N MET A 288 4.67 -18.53 9.91
CA MET A 288 4.46 -17.35 10.75
C MET A 288 3.96 -17.80 12.11
N HIS A 289 4.52 -17.21 13.17
CA HIS A 289 4.11 -17.45 14.55
C HIS A 289 3.88 -16.09 15.18
N THR A 290 2.64 -15.63 15.10
CA THR A 290 2.14 -14.40 15.72
C THR A 290 1.66 -14.65 17.15
N GLY A 291 1.41 -15.93 17.52
CA GLY A 291 0.84 -16.28 18.82
C GLY A 291 -0.66 -15.96 18.92
N SER A 292 -1.32 -15.79 17.78
CA SER A 292 -2.73 -15.40 17.67
C SER A 292 -3.49 -16.31 16.70
N GLU A 293 -4.80 -16.10 16.58
CA GLU A 293 -5.64 -16.79 15.59
C GLU A 293 -5.18 -16.55 14.13
N GLN A 294 -4.36 -15.52 13.87
CA GLN A 294 -3.75 -15.29 12.56
C GLN A 294 -2.84 -16.44 12.10
N ASP A 295 -2.27 -17.21 13.02
CA ASP A 295 -1.40 -18.35 12.67
C ASP A 295 -2.17 -19.39 11.84
N LYS A 296 -3.46 -19.58 12.14
CA LYS A 296 -4.35 -20.45 11.35
C LYS A 296 -4.60 -19.88 9.95
N MET A 297 -4.67 -18.56 9.81
CA MET A 297 -4.85 -17.90 8.51
C MET A 297 -3.64 -18.13 7.60
N PHE A 298 -2.42 -18.05 8.15
CA PHE A 298 -1.20 -18.31 7.37
C PHE A 298 -1.09 -19.76 6.87
N GLU A 299 -1.64 -20.74 7.60
CA GLU A 299 -1.62 -22.14 7.16
C GLU A 299 -2.45 -22.39 5.88
N ARG A 300 -3.41 -21.52 5.55
CA ARG A 300 -4.14 -21.54 4.27
C ARG A 300 -3.21 -21.42 3.07
N TYR A 301 -2.05 -20.78 3.23
CA TYR A 301 -1.07 -20.57 2.17
C TYR A 301 -0.09 -21.74 2.02
N ALA A 302 -0.12 -22.74 2.91
CA ALA A 302 0.77 -23.89 2.83
C ALA A 302 0.70 -24.66 1.49
N PRO A 303 -0.47 -24.86 0.84
CA PRO A 303 -0.53 -25.47 -0.49
C PRO A 303 0.23 -24.68 -1.56
N ILE A 304 0.14 -23.35 -1.55
CA ILE A 304 0.88 -22.46 -2.47
C ILE A 304 2.38 -22.56 -2.19
N GLN A 305 2.78 -22.45 -0.92
CA GLN A 305 4.19 -22.57 -0.52
C GLN A 305 4.80 -23.91 -0.96
N ARG A 306 4.03 -25.03 -0.93
CA ARG A 306 4.51 -26.36 -1.36
C ARG A 306 4.75 -26.48 -2.88
N LYS A 307 4.17 -25.59 -3.70
CA LYS A 307 4.45 -25.50 -5.14
C LYS A 307 5.85 -24.96 -5.40
N VAL A 308 6.34 -24.06 -4.53
CA VAL A 308 7.68 -23.47 -4.63
C VAL A 308 8.71 -24.39 -3.98
N LYS A 309 9.40 -25.18 -4.79
CA LYS A 309 10.41 -26.14 -4.31
C LYS A 309 11.72 -25.45 -3.91
N PRO A 310 12.44 -25.93 -2.87
CA PRO A 310 13.75 -25.39 -2.48
C PRO A 310 14.81 -25.38 -3.60
N SER A 311 14.71 -26.29 -4.57
CA SER A 311 15.59 -26.33 -5.75
C SER A 311 15.55 -25.05 -6.57
N ILE A 312 14.45 -24.30 -6.55
CA ILE A 312 14.34 -23.00 -7.21
C ILE A 312 15.34 -22.02 -6.59
N TRP A 313 15.36 -21.89 -5.27
CA TRP A 313 16.28 -21.00 -4.55
C TRP A 313 17.73 -21.43 -4.75
N LYS A 314 17.99 -22.74 -4.73
CA LYS A 314 19.32 -23.29 -5.03
C LYS A 314 19.82 -22.83 -6.40
N ASN A 315 19.02 -23.02 -7.44
CA ASN A 315 19.40 -22.66 -8.81
C ASN A 315 19.64 -21.15 -8.95
N VAL A 316 18.83 -20.32 -8.29
CA VAL A 316 19.02 -18.86 -8.26
C VAL A 316 20.36 -18.50 -7.62
N ILE A 317 20.71 -19.11 -6.48
CA ILE A 317 21.98 -18.84 -5.79
C ILE A 317 23.17 -19.29 -6.63
N GLU A 318 23.12 -20.49 -7.21
CA GLU A 318 24.19 -21.02 -8.07
C GLU A 318 24.43 -20.09 -9.27
N ASN A 319 23.36 -19.65 -9.95
CA ASN A 319 23.45 -18.70 -11.05
C ASN A 319 23.97 -17.32 -10.62
N ALA A 320 23.53 -16.82 -9.46
CA ALA A 320 23.99 -15.54 -8.92
C ALA A 320 25.49 -15.56 -8.58
N ILE A 321 25.98 -16.67 -8.02
CA ILE A 321 27.42 -16.86 -7.75
C ILE A 321 28.22 -16.87 -9.05
N LEU A 322 27.73 -17.54 -10.09
CA LEU A 322 28.39 -17.57 -11.41
C LEU A 322 28.46 -16.16 -12.03
N ARG A 323 27.36 -15.42 -12.00
CA ARG A 323 27.28 -14.02 -12.48
C ARG A 323 28.24 -13.09 -11.73
N ALA A 324 28.27 -13.19 -10.40
CA ALA A 324 29.20 -12.41 -9.59
C ALA A 324 30.68 -12.74 -9.91
N LYS A 325 31.00 -14.01 -10.17
CA LYS A 325 32.35 -14.42 -10.62
C LYS A 325 32.71 -13.89 -11.99
N SER A 326 31.75 -13.67 -12.88
CA SER A 326 31.97 -13.01 -14.18
C SER A 326 32.08 -11.49 -14.10
N GLY A 327 32.05 -10.91 -12.90
CA GLY A 327 32.28 -9.48 -12.66
C GLY A 327 31.02 -8.63 -12.51
N GLU A 328 29.83 -9.23 -12.51
CA GLU A 328 28.58 -8.50 -12.29
C GLU A 328 28.49 -7.96 -10.86
N THR A 329 27.99 -6.73 -10.70
CA THR A 329 27.64 -6.16 -9.40
C THR A 329 26.12 -5.94 -9.27
N ALA A 330 25.61 -6.04 -8.03
CA ALA A 330 24.19 -5.81 -7.77
C ALA A 330 23.75 -4.35 -8.07
N MET A 331 24.69 -3.40 -8.11
CA MET A 331 24.44 -1.97 -8.25
C MET A 331 24.52 -1.47 -9.70
N ASP A 332 24.87 -2.33 -10.66
CA ASP A 332 25.08 -1.94 -12.07
C ASP A 332 23.77 -1.54 -12.80
N ASP A 333 22.59 -1.80 -12.21
CA ASP A 333 21.26 -1.56 -12.82
C ASP A 333 20.79 -0.09 -12.76
N VAL A 334 21.64 0.90 -12.99
CA VAL A 334 21.15 2.28 -13.22
C VAL A 334 20.80 2.43 -14.69
N HIS A 335 19.60 1.99 -15.06
CA HIS A 335 18.96 2.50 -16.27
C HIS A 335 18.21 3.79 -15.89
N PRO A 336 18.41 4.92 -16.61
CA PRO A 336 17.53 6.07 -16.46
C PRO A 336 16.11 5.62 -16.78
N VAL A 337 15.22 5.66 -15.79
CA VAL A 337 13.79 5.48 -16.04
C VAL A 337 13.34 6.73 -16.77
N LEU A 338 13.12 6.61 -18.08
CA LEU A 338 12.51 7.70 -18.86
C LEU A 338 11.10 7.96 -18.31
N PRO A 339 10.60 9.21 -18.33
CA PRO A 339 9.33 9.61 -17.71
C PRO A 339 8.08 8.84 -18.16
N ASN A 340 8.18 8.00 -19.20
CA ASN A 340 7.09 7.16 -19.71
C ASN A 340 7.21 5.66 -19.38
N GLY A 341 8.12 5.25 -18.49
CA GLY A 341 8.18 3.87 -17.99
C GLY A 341 8.72 2.81 -18.97
N ALA A 342 9.32 3.21 -20.10
CA ALA A 342 10.00 2.29 -21.01
C ALA A 342 11.43 1.99 -20.51
N ILE A 343 11.83 0.71 -20.57
CA ILE A 343 13.18 0.25 -20.23
C ILE A 343 14.08 0.43 -21.46
N GLN A 344 15.14 1.23 -21.34
CA GLN A 344 16.17 1.33 -22.38
C GLN A 344 17.09 0.10 -22.30
N LEU A 345 16.94 -0.84 -23.24
CA LEU A 345 17.82 -2.01 -23.35
C LEU A 345 19.25 -1.57 -23.66
N ASN A 346 20.23 -2.10 -22.93
CA ASN A 346 21.64 -1.82 -23.15
C ASN A 346 22.11 -2.31 -24.53
N SER A 347 22.82 -1.45 -25.27
CA SER A 347 23.41 -1.65 -26.61
C SER A 347 24.57 -2.65 -26.68
N ARG A 348 24.65 -3.61 -25.74
CA ARG A 348 25.65 -4.69 -25.78
C ARG A 348 25.21 -5.93 -26.57
N GLU A 349 23.93 -6.06 -26.90
CA GLU A 349 23.41 -7.15 -27.77
C GLU A 349 23.45 -6.82 -29.27
N SER A 350 23.83 -5.60 -29.67
CA SER A 350 23.80 -5.16 -31.07
C SER A 350 25.11 -5.38 -31.83
N ARG A 351 26.21 -5.82 -31.18
CA ARG A 351 27.51 -6.03 -31.83
C ARG A 351 27.69 -7.45 -32.37
N LYS A 352 26.77 -7.91 -33.20
CA LYS A 352 26.98 -9.07 -34.09
C LYS A 352 26.21 -8.91 -35.40
N THR A 353 26.26 -7.74 -36.05
CA THR A 353 25.99 -7.63 -37.49
C THR A 353 26.56 -6.33 -38.06
N ASN A 354 27.23 -6.47 -39.21
CA ASN A 354 27.58 -5.44 -40.20
C ASN A 354 28.71 -4.45 -39.94
N VAL A 355 29.89 -4.94 -40.32
CA VAL A 355 30.96 -4.28 -41.09
C VAL A 355 30.42 -3.49 -42.29
N LEU A 356 30.73 -2.17 -42.37
CA LEU A 356 31.18 -1.38 -43.55
C LEU A 356 30.70 0.09 -43.58
N LYS A 357 31.68 0.98 -43.85
CA LYS A 357 31.60 2.38 -44.34
C LYS A 357 31.07 3.43 -43.34
N SER A 358 31.57 4.66 -43.26
CA SER A 358 32.71 5.38 -43.85
C SER A 358 32.75 6.77 -43.18
N THR A 359 33.97 7.24 -42.89
CA THR A 359 34.51 8.62 -42.99
C THR A 359 33.78 9.86 -42.42
N ASP A 360 34.61 10.67 -41.75
CA ASP A 360 34.65 12.15 -41.67
C ASP A 360 34.25 12.87 -40.37
N THR A 361 35.32 13.35 -39.69
CA THR A 361 35.60 14.69 -39.12
C THR A 361 34.47 15.47 -38.44
N ASP A 362 34.65 15.93 -37.19
CA ASP A 362 35.37 17.18 -36.90
C ASP A 362 35.56 17.44 -35.38
N GLU A 363 36.52 18.31 -35.08
CA GLU A 363 37.00 18.73 -33.75
C GLU A 363 36.04 19.65 -32.97
N SER A 364 36.10 19.64 -31.63
CA SER A 364 36.35 20.85 -30.81
C SER A 364 36.27 20.59 -29.29
N GLN A 365 37.01 21.44 -28.58
CA GLN A 365 37.52 21.35 -27.21
C GLN A 365 36.63 22.01 -26.15
N GLY A 366 36.95 21.75 -24.86
CA GLY A 366 36.67 22.63 -23.70
C GLY A 366 35.91 21.93 -22.58
N SER A 367 36.55 21.35 -21.54
CA SER A 367 37.22 21.95 -20.37
C SER A 367 36.29 22.28 -19.18
N ASN A 368 36.60 21.59 -18.07
CA ASN A 368 36.51 21.93 -16.65
C ASN A 368 35.20 21.87 -15.83
N ASP A 369 35.32 21.03 -14.80
CA ASP A 369 34.99 21.23 -13.38
C ASP A 369 33.57 21.61 -12.96
N CYS A 370 32.94 20.69 -12.23
CA CYS A 370 32.38 21.01 -10.91
C CYS A 370 32.20 19.72 -10.09
N GLN A 371 32.97 19.63 -9.01
CA GLN A 371 32.68 18.79 -7.85
C GLN A 371 31.45 19.36 -7.14
N ASP A 372 30.44 18.52 -6.87
CA ASP A 372 29.66 18.48 -5.63
C ASP A 372 28.53 17.47 -5.78
N CYS A 373 28.76 16.25 -5.31
CA CYS A 373 27.75 15.22 -5.16
C CYS A 373 27.43 15.09 -3.67
N HIS A 374 26.47 15.89 -3.19
CA HIS A 374 25.97 15.77 -1.83
C HIS A 374 24.91 14.66 -1.70
N ASP A 375 25.10 13.85 -0.67
CA ASP A 375 24.24 12.78 -0.14
C ASP A 375 22.76 13.18 -0.05
N LEU A 376 21.92 12.55 -0.88
CA LEU A 376 20.46 12.64 -0.81
C LEU A 376 19.85 11.26 -1.09
N SER A 377 19.92 10.33 -0.13
CA SER A 377 19.14 9.08 -0.25
C SER A 377 18.62 8.46 1.04
N ASP A 378 19.10 8.90 2.22
CA ASP A 378 18.56 8.43 3.52
C ASP A 378 17.50 9.36 4.13
N SER A 379 17.33 10.59 3.63
CA SER A 379 16.38 11.56 4.21
C SER A 379 14.92 11.24 3.89
N GLN A 380 14.60 10.77 2.68
CA GLN A 380 13.21 10.71 2.20
C GLN A 380 12.37 9.62 2.89
N TYR A 381 13.00 8.49 3.27
CA TYR A 381 12.30 7.35 3.86
C TYR A 381 12.04 7.53 5.36
N LEU A 382 12.96 8.21 6.05
CA LEU A 382 12.72 8.73 7.39
C LEU A 382 11.70 9.88 7.37
N GLN A 383 11.65 10.66 6.28
CA GLN A 383 10.65 11.71 6.07
C GLN A 383 9.23 11.14 6.02
N ASP A 384 8.97 10.07 5.28
CA ASP A 384 7.61 9.51 5.13
C ASP A 384 7.08 8.90 6.45
N MET A 385 7.95 8.25 7.24
CA MET A 385 7.60 7.75 8.58
C MET A 385 7.44 8.91 9.59
N GLN A 386 8.29 9.94 9.50
CA GLN A 386 8.13 11.17 10.27
C GLN A 386 6.88 11.95 9.85
N ASP A 387 6.46 11.91 8.59
CA ASP A 387 5.31 12.63 8.05
C ASP A 387 3.96 12.05 8.51
N SER A 388 3.93 10.78 8.91
CA SER A 388 2.77 10.23 9.64
C SER A 388 2.56 10.91 11.00
N GLN A 389 3.64 11.40 11.63
CA GLN A 389 3.66 12.17 12.87
C GLN A 389 3.89 13.67 12.67
N SER A 390 4.13 14.14 11.43
CA SER A 390 4.47 15.52 11.15
C SER A 390 3.20 16.35 10.95
N ALA A 391 3.29 17.63 11.27
CA ALA A 391 2.18 18.56 11.08
C ALA A 391 1.78 18.59 9.58
N PRO A 392 0.47 18.52 9.25
CA PRO A 392 -0.06 18.72 7.90
C PRO A 392 0.63 19.83 7.10
N ARG A 393 0.70 19.66 5.77
CA ARG A 393 1.47 20.55 4.89
C ARG A 393 0.98 21.99 4.99
N SER A 394 -0.33 22.19 5.02
CA SER A 394 -0.95 23.50 5.25
C SER A 394 -0.53 24.12 6.59
N MET A 395 -0.39 23.35 7.68
CA MET A 395 0.11 23.90 8.95
C MET A 395 1.54 24.43 8.82
N LYS A 396 2.43 23.75 8.08
CA LYS A 396 3.80 24.24 7.81
C LYS A 396 3.74 25.53 6.97
N TYR A 397 3.00 25.52 5.86
CA TYR A 397 2.84 26.67 4.97
C TYR A 397 2.32 27.91 5.70
N TRP A 398 1.23 27.77 6.46
CA TRP A 398 0.59 28.91 7.15
C TRP A 398 1.43 29.42 8.33
N ARG A 399 2.15 28.55 9.03
CA ARG A 399 3.13 28.97 10.04
C ARG A 399 4.25 29.83 9.44
N GLU A 400 4.72 29.48 8.25
CA GLU A 400 5.82 30.18 7.57
C GLU A 400 5.36 31.49 6.91
N HIS A 401 4.21 31.49 6.24
CA HIS A 401 3.78 32.60 5.37
C HIS A 401 2.77 33.55 6.05
N HIS A 402 2.09 33.09 7.11
CA HIS A 402 1.03 33.84 7.78
C HIS A 402 1.08 33.69 9.32
N PRO A 403 2.20 33.99 9.98
CA PRO A 403 2.44 33.69 11.41
C PRO A 403 1.55 34.48 12.38
N LYS A 404 0.89 35.55 11.93
CA LYS A 404 -0.08 36.30 12.76
C LYS A 404 -1.47 35.66 12.79
N ARG A 405 -1.74 34.74 11.84
CA ARG A 405 -3.01 34.02 11.69
C ARG A 405 -2.90 32.56 12.14
N TYR A 406 -1.70 31.98 12.05
CA TYR A 406 -1.32 30.72 12.71
C TYR A 406 -1.26 30.93 14.22
#